data_AF-A0A109BQ96-F1
#
_entry.id   AF-A0A109BQ96-F1
#
_cell.length_a   1.000
_cell.length_b   1.000
_cell.length_c   1.000
_cell.angle_alpha   90.00
_cell.angle_beta   90.00
_cell.angle_gamma   90.00
#
_symmetry.space_group_name_H-M   'P 1'
#
loop_
_entity.id
_entity.type
_entity.pdbx_description
1 polymer ?
#
loop_
_entity_poly.entity_id
_entity_poly.type
_entity_poly.pdbx_seq_one_letter_code
_entity_poly.pdbx_strand_id
1 'polypeptide(L)'
;MIEKSTRFGVADLFADTPYDAVTLASMMEAYAGACHEMTTSHGAPACWNTEIQFKLTARILKAVASGERDPDRIKRLALLALDHNDNGDRLRASGDVES
;
A
#
# COMPACT_ATOMS: atom_id res chain seq x y z
N MET A 1 22.32 9.85 -22.45
CA MET A 1 21.11 10.44 -21.83
C MET A 1 20.73 9.49 -20.71
N ILE A 2 21.03 9.82 -19.46
CA ILE A 2 20.72 8.93 -18.33
C ILE A 2 19.25 9.14 -18.01
N GLU A 3 18.40 8.15 -18.30
CA GLU A 3 17.04 8.09 -17.77
C GLU A 3 17.15 8.24 -16.26
N LYS A 4 16.74 9.40 -15.74
CA LYS A 4 16.40 9.54 -14.33
C LYS A 4 15.18 8.64 -14.15
N SER A 5 15.39 7.38 -13.81
CA SER A 5 14.39 6.62 -13.07
C SER A 5 14.17 7.41 -11.78
N THR A 6 13.18 8.29 -11.79
CA THR A 6 12.72 8.99 -10.59
C THR A 6 12.21 7.89 -9.67
N ARG A 7 13.11 7.38 -8.82
CA ARG A 7 12.76 6.56 -7.68
C ARG A 7 11.92 7.49 -6.80
N PHE A 8 10.61 7.46 -6.97
CA PHE A 8 9.69 8.06 -6.03
C PHE A 8 10.05 7.51 -4.66
N GLY A 9 10.52 8.39 -3.77
CA GLY A 9 10.80 8.01 -2.39
C GLY A 9 9.49 7.69 -1.70
N VAL A 10 9.50 6.79 -0.72
CA VAL A 10 8.33 6.54 0.12
C VAL A 10 7.84 7.82 0.80
N ALA A 11 8.75 8.76 1.06
CA ALA A 11 8.42 10.09 1.55
C ALA A 11 7.54 10.91 0.59
N ASP A 12 7.75 10.80 -0.72
CA ASP A 12 6.95 11.52 -1.72
C ASP A 12 5.50 11.02 -1.73
N LEU A 13 5.25 9.77 -1.32
CA LEU A 13 3.91 9.18 -1.26
C LEU A 13 3.03 9.80 -0.16
N PHE A 14 3.63 10.40 0.86
CA PHE A 14 2.95 10.94 2.04
C PHE A 14 3.22 12.43 2.27
N ALA A 15 3.96 13.08 1.37
CA ALA A 15 4.41 14.47 1.51
C ALA A 15 3.25 15.47 1.65
N ASP A 16 2.11 15.22 0.99
CA ASP A 16 0.94 16.11 1.00
C ASP A 16 -0.03 15.84 2.15
N THR A 17 0.33 15.00 3.12
CA THR A 17 -0.58 14.63 4.21
C THR A 17 -0.47 15.62 5.38
N PRO A 18 -1.57 15.91 6.11
CA PRO A 18 -1.55 16.84 7.24
C PRO A 18 -1.01 16.22 8.54
N TYR A 19 -0.30 15.10 8.46
CA TYR A 19 0.17 14.35 9.62
C TYR A 19 1.51 14.88 10.14
N ASP A 20 1.72 14.81 11.45
CA ASP A 20 2.98 15.18 12.08
C ASP A 20 4.11 14.20 11.72
N ALA A 21 5.36 14.60 12.01
CA ALA A 21 6.55 13.81 11.66
C ALA A 21 6.58 12.40 12.27
N VAL A 22 6.02 12.20 13.46
CA VAL A 22 5.99 10.87 14.13
C VAL A 22 4.99 9.96 13.43
N THR A 23 3.82 10.50 13.11
CA THR A 23 2.79 9.78 12.34
C THR A 23 3.30 9.46 10.93
N LEU A 24 3.97 10.40 10.26
CA LEU A 24 4.60 10.18 8.96
C LEU A 24 5.66 9.07 9.01
N ALA A 25 6.52 9.05 10.03
CA ALA A 25 7.51 7.99 10.20
C ALA A 25 6.85 6.60 10.33
N SER A 26 5.77 6.51 11.13
CA SER A 26 5.00 5.28 11.32
C SER A 26 4.35 4.80 10.01
N MET A 27 3.86 5.74 9.19
CA MET A 27 3.32 5.44 7.85
C MET A 27 4.38 4.91 6.90
N MET A 28 5.57 5.52 6.88
CA MET A 28 6.69 5.09 6.04
C MET A 28 7.21 3.71 6.44
N GLU A 29 7.32 3.45 7.75
CA GLU A 29 7.72 2.15 8.29
C GLU A 29 6.72 1.06 7.93
N ALA A 30 5.42 1.34 8.11
CA ALA A 30 4.35 0.42 7.72
C ALA A 30 4.38 0.12 6.21
N TYR A 31 4.59 1.13 5.37
CA TYR A 31 4.70 0.97 3.92
C TYR A 31 5.90 0.11 3.54
N ALA A 32 7.08 0.40 4.09
CA ALA A 32 8.30 -0.36 3.83
C ALA A 32 8.17 -1.82 4.28
N GLY A 33 7.58 -2.06 5.46
CA GLY A 33 7.31 -3.41 5.96
C GLY A 33 6.34 -4.19 5.08
N ALA A 34 5.24 -3.56 4.64
CA ALA A 34 4.29 -4.17 3.71
C ALA A 34 4.95 -4.53 2.36
N CYS A 35 5.77 -3.64 1.81
CA CYS A 35 6.52 -3.90 0.58
C CYS A 35 7.46 -5.10 0.71
N HIS A 36 8.16 -5.21 1.86
CA HIS A 36 9.05 -6.32 2.14
C HIS A 36 8.27 -7.66 2.20
N GLU A 37 7.18 -7.71 2.97
CA GLU A 37 6.33 -8.91 3.12
C GLU A 37 5.73 -9.38 1.78
N MET A 38 5.31 -8.47 0.91
CA MET A 38 4.83 -8.83 -0.42
C MET A 38 5.96 -9.37 -1.31
N THR A 39 7.16 -8.79 -1.23
CA THR A 39 8.33 -9.24 -2.00
C THR A 39 8.74 -10.65 -1.60
N THR A 40 8.73 -10.95 -0.30
CA THR A 40 9.04 -12.30 0.21
C THR A 40 7.99 -13.33 -0.16
N SER A 41 6.71 -12.92 -0.27
CA SER A 41 5.59 -13.84 -0.55
C SER A 41 5.41 -14.13 -2.04
N HIS A 42 5.74 -13.18 -2.92
CA HIS A 42 5.49 -13.28 -4.38
C HIS A 42 6.76 -13.41 -5.24
N GLY A 43 7.96 -13.35 -4.65
CA GLY A 43 9.23 -13.52 -5.35
C GLY A 43 9.65 -12.36 -6.27
N ALA A 44 8.82 -11.31 -6.35
CA ALA A 44 9.10 -10.06 -7.06
C ALA A 44 8.57 -8.88 -6.22
N PRO A 45 9.17 -7.69 -6.33
CA PRO A 45 8.75 -6.51 -5.56
C PRO A 45 7.35 -6.04 -6.01
N ALA A 46 6.30 -6.59 -5.41
CA ALA A 46 4.91 -6.29 -5.76
C ALA A 46 4.57 -4.81 -5.59
N CYS A 47 5.25 -4.12 -4.67
CA CYS A 47 5.12 -2.68 -4.45
C CYS A 47 5.64 -1.81 -5.59
N TRP A 48 6.29 -2.40 -6.61
CA TRP A 48 6.69 -1.68 -7.83
C TRP A 48 5.60 -1.71 -8.91
N ASN A 49 4.51 -2.45 -8.69
CA ASN A 49 3.29 -2.21 -9.46
C ASN A 49 2.62 -0.95 -8.93
N THR A 50 2.53 0.07 -9.80
CA THR A 50 1.89 1.36 -9.54
C THR A 50 0.50 1.22 -8.89
N GLU A 51 -0.29 0.23 -9.31
CA GLU A 51 -1.61 -0.02 -8.75
C GLU A 51 -1.56 -0.50 -7.29
N ILE A 52 -0.68 -1.46 -7.00
CA ILE A 52 -0.48 -1.98 -5.65
C ILE A 52 0.08 -0.89 -4.74
N GLN A 53 1.01 -0.06 -5.25
CA GLN A 53 1.53 1.10 -4.54
C GLN A 53 0.42 2.08 -4.16
N PHE A 54 -0.44 2.50 -5.11
CA PHE A 54 -1.55 3.41 -4.82
C PHE A 54 -2.55 2.81 -3.82
N LYS A 55 -2.93 1.55 -4.00
CA LYS A 55 -3.84 0.86 -3.08
C LYS A 55 -3.24 0.77 -1.68
N LEU A 56 -1.97 0.39 -1.55
CA LEU A 56 -1.29 0.29 -0.26
C LEU A 56 -1.22 1.64 0.45
N THR A 57 -0.79 2.69 -0.25
CA THR A 57 -0.74 4.06 0.28
C THR A 57 -2.12 4.51 0.79
N ALA A 58 -3.19 4.29 0.02
CA ALA A 58 -4.55 4.66 0.41
C ALA A 58 -5.02 3.91 1.68
N ARG A 59 -4.64 2.64 1.84
CA ARG A 59 -5.03 1.85 3.03
C ARG A 59 -4.25 2.27 4.28
N ILE A 60 -2.97 2.62 4.13
CA ILE A 60 -2.17 3.18 5.22
C ILE A 60 -2.77 4.52 5.69
N LEU A 61 -3.12 5.41 4.75
CA LEU A 61 -3.81 6.66 5.06
C LEU A 61 -5.12 6.42 5.82
N LYS A 62 -5.92 5.43 5.39
CA LYS A 62 -7.18 5.09 6.07
C LYS A 62 -6.96 4.56 7.49
N ALA A 63 -5.94 3.71 7.71
CA ALA A 63 -5.63 3.22 9.05
C ALA A 63 -5.22 4.37 9.99
N VAL A 64 -4.37 5.28 9.52
CA VAL A 64 -3.95 6.44 10.31
C VAL A 64 -5.10 7.43 10.56
N ALA A 65 -5.98 7.63 9.59
CA ALA A 65 -7.19 8.44 9.76
C ALA A 65 -8.14 7.90 10.84
N SER A 66 -8.12 6.59 11.11
CA SER A 66 -8.87 5.98 12.22
C SER A 66 -8.21 6.13 13.61
N GLY A 67 -7.03 6.75 13.67
CA GLY A 67 -6.29 6.99 14.90
C GLY A 67 -5.20 5.95 15.20
N GLU A 68 -4.98 4.96 14.33
CA GLU A 68 -3.89 4.00 14.52
C GLU A 68 -2.53 4.69 14.32
N ARG A 69 -1.57 4.36 15.19
CA ARG A 69 -0.21 4.94 15.20
C ARG A 69 0.87 3.88 15.27
N ASP A 70 0.53 2.64 15.65
CA ASP A 70 1.46 1.54 15.67
C ASP A 70 1.77 1.07 14.23
N PRO A 71 3.03 1.13 13.76
CA PRO A 71 3.39 0.82 12.37
C PRO A 71 3.05 -0.62 12.00
N ASP A 72 3.17 -1.57 12.93
CA ASP A 72 2.83 -2.98 12.69
C ASP A 72 1.31 -3.19 12.52
N ARG A 73 0.49 -2.49 13.29
CA ARG A 73 -0.97 -2.48 13.12
C ARG A 73 -1.38 -1.79 11.83
N ILE A 74 -0.81 -0.63 11.49
CA ILE A 74 -1.05 0.08 10.22
C ILE A 74 -0.75 -0.86 9.05
N LYS A 75 0.42 -1.51 9.06
CA LYS A 75 0.85 -2.49 8.05
C LYS A 75 -0.15 -3.63 7.92
N ARG A 76 -0.48 -4.31 9.02
CA ARG A 76 -1.43 -5.44 9.02
C ARG A 76 -2.80 -5.04 8.47
N LEU A 77 -3.33 -3.90 8.91
CA LEU A 77 -4.60 -3.37 8.41
C LEU A 77 -4.53 -3.08 6.90
N ALA A 78 -3.41 -2.54 6.43
CA ALA A 78 -3.23 -2.23 5.00
C ALA A 78 -3.09 -3.49 4.14
N LEU A 79 -2.37 -4.52 4.61
CA LEU A 79 -2.21 -5.79 3.91
C LEU A 79 -3.52 -6.59 3.85
N LEU A 80 -4.24 -6.72 4.99
CA LEU A 80 -5.57 -7.36 5.02
C LEU A 80 -6.52 -6.67 4.04
N ALA A 81 -6.50 -5.34 4.04
CA ALA A 81 -7.30 -4.53 3.15
C ALA A 81 -7.01 -4.75 1.65
N LEU A 82 -5.77 -5.06 1.29
CA LEU A 82 -5.37 -5.39 -0.09
C LEU A 82 -5.89 -6.76 -0.49
N ASP A 83 -5.65 -7.78 0.35
CA ASP A 83 -6.04 -9.17 0.12
C ASP A 83 -7.56 -9.32 -0.07
N HIS A 84 -8.35 -8.62 0.76
CA HIS A 84 -9.81 -8.62 0.64
C HIS A 84 -10.34 -7.95 -0.64
N ASN A 85 -9.59 -7.02 -1.25
CA ASN A 85 -10.01 -6.35 -2.49
C ASN A 85 -9.69 -7.15 -3.76
N ASP A 86 -8.70 -8.05 -3.73
CA ASP A 86 -8.44 -8.98 -4.84
C ASP A 86 -9.57 -10.03 -4.99
N ASN A 87 -10.23 -10.41 -3.89
CA ASN A 87 -11.44 -11.24 -3.96
C ASN A 87 -12.69 -10.46 -4.42
N GLY A 88 -12.72 -9.15 -4.22
CA GLY A 88 -13.83 -8.30 -4.67
C GLY A 88 -13.84 -8.06 -6.19
N ASP A 89 -12.67 -7.98 -6.82
CA ASP A 89 -12.55 -7.79 -8.28
C ASP A 89 -12.78 -9.12 -9.04
N ARG A 90 -12.34 -10.26 -8.49
CA ARG A 90 -12.61 -11.59 -9.05
C ARG A 90 -14.09 -11.96 -9.11
N LEU A 91 -14.90 -11.44 -8.17
CA LEU A 91 -16.35 -11.66 -8.16
C LEU A 91 -17.08 -10.82 -9.21
N ARG A 92 -16.47 -9.75 -9.73
CA ARG A 92 -17.07 -8.94 -10.81
C ARG A 92 -16.70 -9.43 -12.20
N ALA A 93 -15.54 -10.05 -12.36
CA ALA A 93 -15.10 -10.66 -13.62
C ALA A 93 -15.73 -12.04 -13.92
N SER A 94 -16.49 -12.62 -12.97
CA SER A 94 -17.17 -13.91 -13.15
C SER A 94 -18.68 -13.78 -13.41
N GLY A 95 -19.17 -12.55 -13.64
CA GLY A 95 -20.60 -12.23 -13.73
C GLY A 95 -21.18 -12.15 -15.15
N ASP A 96 -20.38 -12.32 -16.20
CA ASP A 96 -20.83 -12.32 -17.60
C ASP A 96 -20.47 -13.64 -18.28
N VAL A 97 -21.10 -14.72 -17.83
CA VAL A 97 -21.32 -15.93 -18.65
C VAL A 97 -22.82 -16.20 -18.67
N GLU A 98 -23.42 -15.73 -19.76
CA GLU A 98 -24.57 -16.28 -20.49
C GLU A 98 -25.88 -16.58 -19.72
N SER A 99 -26.94 -15.87 -20.13
CA SER A 99 -28.14 -16.50 -20.71
C SER A 99 -28.88 -15.52 -21.62
#